data_AF-T2KGV8-F1
#
_entry.id   AF-T2KGV8-F1
#
_cell.length_a   1.000
_cell.length_b   1.000
_cell.length_c   1.000
_cell.angle_alpha   90.00
_cell.angle_beta   90.00
_cell.angle_gamma   90.00
#
_symmetry.space_group_name_H-M   'P 1'
#
loop_
_entity.id
_entity.type
_entity.pdbx_description
1 polymer ?
#
loop_
_entity_poly.entity_id
_entity_poly.type
_entity_poly.pdbx_seq_one_letter_code
_entity_poly.pdbx_strand_id
1 'polypeptide(L)'
;VDIDWEFPASTGGHTGNHTSAADTANYSALLAEFRSELDAYGASIGKHFLLTAALPSGQDKVALIQPAEIAKSLDYGDIMTYDLYGAW
;
A
#
# COMPACT_ATOMS: atom_id res chain seq x y z
N VAL A 1 -10.76 3.67 3.82
CA VAL A 1 -10.21 2.30 3.70
C VAL A 1 -8.74 2.42 3.91
N ASP A 2 -8.16 1.52 4.69
CA ASP A 2 -6.72 1.43 4.87
C ASP A 2 -6.22 0.12 4.25
N ILE A 3 -5.18 0.20 3.41
CA ILE A 3 -4.60 -0.94 2.73
C ILE A 3 -3.27 -1.29 3.37
N ASP A 4 -3.24 -2.43 4.05
CA ASP A 4 -2.07 -2.96 4.74
C ASP A 4 -1.58 -4.23 4.06
N TRP A 5 -0.80 -4.07 2.99
CA TRP A 5 -0.17 -5.19 2.27
C TRP A 5 1.30 -5.27 2.66
N GLU A 6 1.68 -6.33 3.38
CA GLU A 6 3.05 -6.59 3.83
C GLU A 6 3.72 -7.80 3.14
N PHE A 7 4.55 -7.64 2.12
CA PHE A 7 4.84 -6.42 1.36
C PHE A 7 4.79 -6.75 -0.14
N PRO A 8 4.35 -5.83 -1.01
CA PRO A 8 4.36 -6.06 -2.45
C PRO A 8 5.74 -6.52 -2.95
N ALA A 9 5.75 -7.63 -3.70
CA ALA A 9 6.90 -8.22 -4.36
C ALA A 9 8.07 -8.65 -3.42
N SER A 10 7.88 -8.61 -2.10
CA SER A 10 8.97 -8.93 -1.17
C SER A 10 8.93 -10.36 -0.66
N THR A 11 10.10 -11.00 -0.67
CA THR A 11 10.35 -12.28 0.01
C THR A 11 10.68 -12.13 1.48
N GLY A 12 10.84 -10.91 2.00
CA GLY A 12 11.22 -10.65 3.39
C GLY A 12 10.06 -10.24 4.30
N GLY A 13 8.84 -10.70 3.98
CA GLY A 13 7.69 -10.62 4.90
C GLY A 13 7.61 -11.86 5.80
N HIS A 14 6.43 -12.10 6.38
CA HIS A 14 6.19 -13.30 7.19
C HIS A 14 6.43 -14.59 6.39
N THR A 15 6.94 -15.63 7.06
CA THR A 15 7.18 -16.93 6.43
C THR A 15 5.86 -17.49 5.89
N GLY A 16 5.86 -17.89 4.60
CA GLY A 16 4.68 -18.38 3.91
C GLY A 16 3.92 -17.32 3.10
N ASN A 17 4.31 -16.04 3.18
CA ASN A 17 3.74 -15.03 2.29
C ASN A 17 4.04 -15.38 0.83
N HIS A 18 2.99 -15.33 0.00
CA HIS A 18 3.13 -15.45 -1.44
C HIS A 18 3.53 -14.11 -2.03
N THR A 19 4.45 -14.14 -3.00
CA THR A 19 4.96 -12.94 -3.66
C THR A 19 5.13 -13.21 -5.15
N SER A 20 4.94 -12.17 -5.95
CA SER A 20 5.16 -12.15 -7.39
C SER A 20 5.87 -10.86 -7.80
N ALA A 21 6.67 -10.92 -8.87
CA ALA A 21 7.25 -9.72 -9.46
C ALA A 21 6.18 -8.74 -10.00
N ALA A 22 4.96 -9.23 -10.24
CA ALA A 22 3.84 -8.41 -10.68
C ALA A 22 3.27 -7.53 -9.54
N ASP A 23 3.54 -7.87 -8.27
CA ASP A 23 2.90 -7.21 -7.12
C ASP A 23 3.22 -5.72 -7.04
N THR A 24 4.41 -5.29 -7.47
CA THR A 24 4.76 -3.87 -7.56
C THR A 24 3.77 -3.08 -8.41
N ALA A 25 3.46 -3.58 -9.61
CA ALA A 25 2.52 -2.94 -10.52
C ALA A 25 1.08 -3.13 -10.06
N ASN A 26 0.76 -4.31 -9.53
CA ASN A 26 -0.58 -4.63 -9.03
C ASN A 26 -0.95 -3.78 -7.81
N TYR A 27 0.00 -3.46 -6.92
CA TYR A 27 -0.25 -2.61 -5.78
C TYR A 27 -0.64 -1.19 -6.21
N SER A 28 0.09 -0.59 -7.16
CA SER A 28 -0.28 0.69 -7.75
C SER A 28 -1.65 0.65 -8.43
N ALA A 29 -1.94 -0.42 -9.20
CA ALA A 29 -3.23 -0.59 -9.86
C ALA A 29 -4.38 -0.75 -8.86
N LEU A 30 -4.17 -1.51 -7.78
CA LEU A 30 -5.13 -1.71 -6.71
C LEU A 30 -5.50 -0.38 -6.03
N LEU A 31 -4.51 0.43 -5.68
CA LEU A 31 -4.76 1.73 -5.04
C LEU A 31 -5.46 2.70 -5.99
N ALA A 32 -5.11 2.69 -7.28
CA ALA A 32 -5.80 3.48 -8.29
C ALA A 32 -7.28 3.07 -8.43
N GLU A 33 -7.56 1.77 -8.44
CA GLU A 33 -8.92 1.24 -8.49
C GLU A 33 -9.73 1.64 -7.25
N PHE A 34 -9.18 1.45 -6.05
CA PHE A 34 -9.84 1.89 -4.83
C PHE A 34 -10.13 3.39 -4.83
N ARG A 35 -9.20 4.22 -5.30
CA ARG A 35 -9.43 5.66 -5.40
C ARG A 35 -10.60 5.96 -6.32
N SER A 36 -10.63 5.34 -7.50
CA SER A 36 -11.71 5.50 -8.49
C SER A 36 -13.08 5.14 -7.90
N GLU A 37 -13.19 3.97 -7.26
CA GLU A 37 -14.44 3.50 -6.67
C GLU A 37 -14.90 4.34 -5.47
N LEU A 38 -13.95 4.75 -4.60
CA LEU A 38 -14.24 5.62 -3.46
C LEU A 38 -14.69 7.01 -3.90
N ASP A 39 -14.11 7.55 -4.98
CA ASP A 39 -14.50 8.84 -5.55
C ASP A 39 -15.88 8.76 -6.21
N ALA A 40 -16.14 7.70 -6.98
CA ALA A 40 -17.44 7.47 -7.61
C ALA A 40 -18.56 7.36 -6.57
N TYR A 41 -18.35 6.53 -5.54
CA TYR A 41 -19.32 6.41 -4.45
C TYR A 41 -19.44 7.71 -3.65
N GLY A 42 -18.31 8.33 -3.31
CA GLY A 42 -18.25 9.60 -2.58
C GLY A 42 -19.02 10.72 -3.26
N ALA A 43 -18.88 10.85 -4.58
CA ALA A 43 -19.62 11.82 -5.39
C ALA A 43 -21.14 11.59 -5.33
N SER A 44 -21.60 10.34 -5.27
CA SER A 44 -23.04 10.00 -5.21
C SER A 44 -23.72 10.46 -3.91
N ILE A 45 -22.95 10.65 -2.83
CA ILE A 45 -23.47 11.04 -1.51
C ILE A 45 -22.82 12.30 -0.93
N GLY A 46 -22.02 13.02 -1.74
CA GLY A 46 -21.36 14.26 -1.34
C GLY A 46 -20.34 14.11 -0.21
N LYS A 47 -19.59 13.00 -0.18
CA LYS A 47 -18.60 12.71 0.87
C LYS A 47 -17.25 12.29 0.27
N HIS A 48 -16.16 12.85 0.79
CA HIS A 48 -14.82 12.32 0.52
C HIS A 48 -14.50 11.14 1.43
N PHE A 49 -14.10 10.01 0.86
CA PHE A 49 -13.64 8.85 1.62
C PHE A 49 -12.12 8.77 1.57
N LEU A 50 -11.52 8.62 2.75
CA LEU A 50 -10.09 8.45 2.87
C LEU A 50 -9.66 7.08 2.30
N LEU A 51 -8.60 7.10 1.50
CA LEU A 51 -7.81 5.94 1.12
C LEU A 51 -6.41 6.11 1.70
N THR A 52 -6.03 5.20 2.57
CA THR A 52 -4.77 5.22 3.30
C THR A 52 -4.04 3.89 3.11
N ALA A 53 -2.77 3.85 3.47
CA ALA A 53 -2.02 2.60 3.51
C ALA A 53 -0.95 2.63 4.59
N ALA A 54 -0.76 1.49 5.26
CA ALA A 54 0.43 1.23 6.05
C ALA A 54 1.59 0.91 5.09
N LEU A 55 2.65 1.71 5.14
CA LEU A 55 3.77 1.64 4.19
C LEU A 55 5.07 1.20 4.89
N PRO A 56 5.94 0.45 4.20
CA PRO A 56 7.20 0.01 4.78
C PRO A 56 8.14 1.17 5.08
N SER A 57 8.92 1.05 6.17
CA SER A 57 10.06 1.93 6.47
C SER A 57 11.41 1.39 5.97
N GLY A 58 11.51 0.08 5.71
CA GLY A 58 12.73 -0.58 5.22
C GLY A 58 13.02 -0.29 3.75
N GLN A 59 14.24 0.16 3.43
CA GLN A 59 14.64 0.55 2.07
C GLN A 59 14.47 -0.56 1.04
N ASP A 60 14.72 -1.80 1.44
CA ASP A 60 14.57 -3.00 0.62
C ASP A 60 13.12 -3.26 0.20
N LYS A 61 12.13 -2.87 1.02
CA LYS A 61 10.70 -2.95 0.70
C LYS A 61 10.22 -1.71 -0.05
N VAL A 62 10.69 -0.52 0.34
CA VAL A 62 10.40 0.74 -0.36
C VAL A 62 10.84 0.66 -1.83
N ALA A 63 11.95 0.00 -2.13
CA ALA A 63 12.43 -0.22 -3.49
C ALA A 63 11.52 -1.12 -4.36
N LEU A 64 10.59 -1.86 -3.74
CA LEU A 64 9.67 -2.80 -4.41
C LEU A 64 8.27 -2.22 -4.63
N ILE A 65 8.01 -1.00 -4.17
CA ILE A 65 6.79 -0.25 -4.48
C ILE A 65 7.11 0.94 -5.39
N GLN A 66 6.08 1.66 -5.84
CA GLN A 66 6.23 2.87 -6.65
C GLN A 66 5.71 4.09 -5.87
N PRO A 67 6.47 4.66 -4.92
CA PRO A 67 5.98 5.69 -4.00
C PRO A 67 5.32 6.89 -4.69
N ALA A 68 5.91 7.37 -5.79
CA ALA A 68 5.37 8.49 -6.55
C ALA A 68 4.06 8.16 -7.27
N GLU A 69 3.85 6.90 -7.68
CA GLU A 69 2.62 6.48 -8.35
C GLU A 69 1.50 6.26 -7.32
N ILE A 70 1.79 5.52 -6.23
CA ILE A 70 0.79 5.25 -5.19
C ILE A 70 0.33 6.52 -4.46
N ALA A 71 1.21 7.52 -4.30
CA ALA A 71 0.87 8.80 -3.68
C ALA A 71 -0.18 9.60 -4.47
N LYS A 72 -0.43 9.28 -5.75
CA LYS A 72 -1.52 9.91 -6.52
C LYS A 72 -2.90 9.41 -6.10
N SER A 73 -2.97 8.25 -5.45
CA SER A 73 -4.21 7.62 -4.99
C SER A 73 -4.44 7.77 -3.50
N LEU A 74 -3.38 7.78 -2.69
CA LEU A 74 -3.50 7.85 -1.24
C LEU A 74 -3.77 9.28 -0.76
N ASP A 75 -4.64 9.40 0.26
CA ASP A 75 -4.79 10.61 1.04
C ASP A 75 -3.56 10.82 1.95
N TYR A 76 -3.07 9.74 2.55
CA TYR A 76 -1.78 9.70 3.24
C TYR A 76 -1.30 8.24 3.39
N GLY A 77 -0.02 8.07 3.68
CA GLY A 77 0.57 6.78 4.04
C GLY A 77 1.11 6.82 5.48
N ASP A 78 0.77 5.82 6.27
CA ASP A 78 1.27 5.63 7.63
C ASP A 78 2.53 4.77 7.58
N ILE A 79 3.70 5.39 7.76
CA ILE A 79 4.97 4.67 7.66
C ILE A 79 5.20 3.82 8.91
N MET A 80 5.30 2.50 8.72
CA MET A 80 5.54 1.51 9.78
C MET A 80 6.98 1.59 10.29
N THR A 81 7.23 2.56 11.17
CA THR A 81 8.55 2.92 11.73
C THR A 81 8.86 2.14 13.02
N TYR A 82 8.47 0.87 13.03
CA TYR A 82 8.65 -0.09 14.12
C TYR A 82 9.10 -1.43 13.54
N ASP A 83 9.29 -2.43 14.41
CA ASP A 83 9.77 -3.78 14.04
C ASP A 83 11.11 -3.81 13.31
N LEU A 84 11.95 -2.79 13.53
CA LEU A 84 13.29 -2.68 12.95
C LEU A 84 14.28 -3.71 13.53
N TYR A 85 14.03 -4.14 14.76
CA TYR A 85 14.79 -5.17 15.47
C TYR A 85 13.86 -5.98 16.38
N GLY A 86 14.19 -7.24 16.60
CA GLY A 86 13.51 -8.09 17.58
C GLY A 86 14.18 -9.45 17.72
N ALA A 87 13.50 -10.37 18.41
CA ALA A 87 14.05 -11.67 18.82
C ALA A 87 13.79 -12.82 17.82
N TRP A 88 13.24 -12.50 16.65
CA TRP A 88 13.02 -13.44 15.55
C TRP A 88 14.33 -13.83 14.84
#